data_AF-A0A965RUR6-F1
#
_entry.id   AF-A0A965RUR6-F1
#
_cell.length_a   1.000
_cell.length_b   1.000
_cell.length_c   1.000
_cell.angle_alpha   90.00
_cell.angle_beta   90.00
_cell.angle_gamma   90.00
#
_symmetry.space_group_name_H-M   'P 1'
#
loop_
_entity.id
_entity.type
_entity.pdbx_description
1 polymer ?
#
loop_
_entity_poly.entity_id
_entity_poly.type
_entity_poly.pdbx_seq_one_letter_code
_entity_poly.pdbx_strand_id
1 'polypeptide(L)'
;MKKVIRNRNVLSVKDFVKRMLLYGLYALLLLVFSLGIGVLGYHYLANLGWIDSLLNASMILTGMGPVDRLETDTAKIFASIYSIFSGVIFLTTVAVFLSPLVHRLLHLLHVENGEES
;
A
#
# COMPACT_ATOMS: atom_id res chain seq x y z
N MET A 1 -51.14 0.29 -0.44
CA MET A 1 -49.90 0.83 -1.05
C MET A 1 -48.72 0.51 -0.14
N LYS A 2 -47.93 -0.53 -0.44
CA LYS A 2 -46.70 -0.84 0.31
C LYS A 2 -45.62 0.16 -0.08
N LYS A 3 -45.16 0.94 0.91
CA LYS A 3 -44.08 1.92 0.77
C LYS A 3 -42.79 1.13 0.56
N VAL A 4 -42.28 1.14 -0.68
CA VAL A 4 -40.99 0.54 -1.03
C VAL A 4 -39.93 1.24 -0.19
N ILE A 5 -39.37 0.54 0.80
CA ILE A 5 -38.24 1.01 1.61
C ILE A 5 -37.04 1.02 0.66
N ARG A 6 -36.82 2.17 0.03
CA ARG A 6 -35.71 2.42 -0.88
C ARG A 6 -34.44 2.46 -0.03
N ASN A 7 -33.77 1.31 0.08
CA ASN A 7 -32.53 1.14 0.82
C ASN A 7 -31.51 2.21 0.40
N ARG A 8 -31.30 3.20 1.28
CA ARG A 8 -30.78 4.53 0.91
C ARG A 8 -29.34 4.78 1.37
N ASN A 9 -28.51 3.75 1.56
CA ASN A 9 -27.16 3.92 2.12
C ASN A 9 -26.05 3.09 1.44
N VAL A 10 -26.21 2.75 0.17
CA VAL A 10 -25.09 2.26 -0.64
C VAL A 10 -24.72 3.36 -1.62
N LEU A 11 -23.55 3.99 -1.42
CA LEU A 11 -22.99 4.98 -2.34
C LEU A 11 -23.17 4.53 -3.79
N SER A 12 -23.52 5.48 -4.67
CA SER A 12 -23.60 5.21 -6.11
C SER A 12 -22.30 4.56 -6.58
N VAL A 13 -22.40 3.57 -7.47
CA VAL A 13 -21.23 2.83 -8.00
C VAL A 13 -20.15 3.79 -8.49
N LYS A 14 -20.55 4.95 -9.07
CA LYS A 14 -19.64 6.00 -9.53
C LYS A 14 -18.82 6.63 -8.40
N ASP A 15 -19.45 6.93 -7.26
CA ASP A 15 -18.77 7.55 -6.11
C ASP A 15 -17.84 6.56 -5.41
N PHE A 16 -18.23 5.28 -5.37
CA PHE A 16 -17.40 4.22 -4.84
C PHE A 16 -16.14 4.01 -5.71
N VAL A 17 -16.29 3.96 -7.04
CA VAL A 17 -15.14 3.85 -7.97
C VAL A 17 -14.22 5.07 -7.84
N LYS A 18 -14.77 6.29 -7.73
CA LYS A 18 -13.97 7.50 -7.51
C LYS A 18 -13.14 7.42 -6.21
N ARG A 19 -13.72 6.92 -5.12
CA ARG A 19 -12.99 6.68 -3.87
C ARG A 19 -11.91 5.63 -4.05
N MET A 20 -12.21 4.51 -4.71
CA MET A 20 -11.22 3.45 -4.96
C MET A 20 -10.03 3.97 -5.77
N LEU A 21 -10.27 4.77 -6.81
CA LEU A 21 -9.22 5.38 -7.63
C LEU A 21 -8.38 6.37 -6.82
N LEU A 22 -8.99 7.19 -5.98
CA LEU A 22 -8.27 8.18 -5.16
C LEU A 22 -7.37 7.50 -4.12
N TYR A 23 -7.89 6.50 -3.40
CA TYR A 23 -7.10 5.74 -2.43
C TYR A 23 -6.03 4.88 -3.12
N GLY A 24 -6.33 4.35 -4.30
CA GLY A 24 -5.34 3.68 -5.16
C GLY A 24 -4.21 4.63 -5.59
N LEU A 25 -4.52 5.88 -5.93
CA LEU A 25 -3.52 6.89 -6.25
C LEU A 25 -2.64 7.21 -5.03
N TYR A 26 -3.23 7.38 -3.84
CA TYR A 26 -2.44 7.61 -2.62
C TYR A 26 -1.51 6.43 -2.30
N ALA A 27 -2.01 5.20 -2.42
CA ALA A 27 -1.21 3.99 -2.27
C ALA A 27 -0.06 3.94 -3.29
N LEU A 28 -0.33 4.24 -4.56
CA LEU A 28 0.69 4.27 -5.61
C LEU A 28 1.76 5.33 -5.34
N LEU A 29 1.38 6.54 -4.94
CA LEU A 29 2.33 7.62 -4.62
C LEU A 29 3.24 7.23 -3.46
N LEU A 30 2.67 6.61 -2.42
CA LEU A 30 3.41 6.13 -1.26
C LEU A 30 4.42 5.03 -1.63
N LEU A 31 4.02 4.10 -2.50
CA LEU A 31 4.93 3.07 -3.04
C LEU A 31 6.05 3.68 -3.88
N VAL A 32 5.74 4.55 -4.86
CA VAL A 32 6.73 5.15 -5.75
C VAL A 32 7.73 5.99 -4.96
N PHE A 33 7.26 6.76 -3.97
CA PHE A 33 8.13 7.54 -3.10
C PHE A 33 9.07 6.64 -2.28
N SER A 34 8.53 5.61 -1.62
CA SER A 34 9.34 4.65 -0.84
C SER A 34 10.34 3.89 -1.71
N LEU A 35 9.92 3.48 -2.91
CA LEU A 35 10.78 2.81 -3.87
C LEU A 35 11.91 3.74 -4.33
N GLY A 36 11.61 5.02 -4.57
CA GLY A 36 12.59 6.04 -4.91
C GLY A 36 13.68 6.19 -3.83
N ILE A 37 13.30 6.17 -2.55
CA ILE A 37 14.28 6.18 -1.44
C ILE A 37 15.19 4.95 -1.53
N GLY A 38 14.62 3.78 -1.78
CA GLY A 38 15.37 2.53 -1.95
C GLY A 38 16.36 2.60 -3.11
N VAL A 39 15.88 2.99 -4.29
CA VAL A 39 16.70 3.13 -5.51
C VAL A 39 17.89 4.05 -5.28
N LEU A 40 17.66 5.23 -4.71
CA LEU A 40 18.72 6.20 -4.45
C LEU A 40 19.72 5.66 -3.42
N GLY A 41 19.25 5.02 -2.35
CA GLY A 41 20.13 4.45 -1.34
C GLY A 41 20.98 3.29 -1.89
N TYR A 42 20.41 2.39 -2.68
CA TYR A 42 21.18 1.33 -3.34
C TYR A 42 22.19 1.89 -4.36
N HIS A 43 21.80 2.91 -5.12
CA HIS A 43 22.69 3.52 -6.10
C HIS A 43 23.89 4.19 -5.43
N TYR A 44 23.67 4.98 -4.37
CA TYR A 44 24.75 5.75 -3.74
C TYR A 44 25.50 5.02 -2.61
N LEU A 45 24.84 4.14 -1.84
CA LEU A 45 25.44 3.48 -0.67
C LEU A 45 25.91 2.05 -0.97
N ALA A 46 25.29 1.38 -1.95
CA ALA A 46 25.70 0.05 -2.41
C ALA A 46 26.41 0.07 -3.78
N ASN A 47 26.52 1.25 -4.41
CA ASN A 47 27.23 1.48 -5.67
C ASN A 47 26.70 0.59 -6.83
N LEU A 48 25.40 0.29 -6.79
CA LEU A 48 24.71 -0.53 -7.80
C LEU A 48 24.29 0.33 -9.00
N GLY A 49 24.17 -0.28 -10.19
CA GLY A 49 23.55 0.37 -11.35
C GLY A 49 22.09 0.77 -11.06
N TRP A 50 21.53 1.71 -11.83
CA TRP A 50 20.14 2.19 -11.61
C TRP A 50 19.10 1.07 -11.66
N ILE A 51 19.24 0.14 -12.62
CA ILE A 51 18.31 -0.97 -12.82
C ILE A 51 18.46 -1.99 -11.69
N ASP A 52 19.69 -2.30 -11.28
CA ASP A 52 19.96 -3.20 -10.15
C ASP A 52 19.47 -2.59 -8.83
N SER A 53 19.65 -1.27 -8.67
CA SER A 53 19.12 -0.54 -7.50
C SER A 53 17.61 -0.61 -7.43
N LEU A 54 16.91 -0.46 -8.57
CA LEU A 54 15.47 -0.64 -8.67
C LEU A 54 15.03 -2.06 -8.32
N LEU A 55 15.73 -3.06 -8.85
CA LEU A 55 15.44 -4.47 -8.57
C LEU A 55 15.58 -4.77 -7.08
N ASN A 56 16.71 -4.41 -6.46
CA ASN A 56 16.96 -4.66 -5.04
C ASN A 56 16.01 -3.90 -4.13
N ALA A 57 15.73 -2.62 -4.44
CA ALA A 57 14.75 -1.84 -3.71
C ALA A 57 13.35 -2.46 -3.78
N SER A 58 12.92 -2.90 -4.97
CA SER A 58 11.61 -3.54 -5.18
C SER A 58 11.49 -4.86 -4.44
N MET A 59 12.56 -5.66 -4.38
CA MET A 59 12.55 -6.92 -3.65
C MET A 59 12.43 -6.71 -2.15
N ILE A 60 13.19 -5.79 -1.56
CA ILE A 60 13.02 -5.44 -0.15
C ILE A 60 11.64 -4.84 0.12
N LEU A 61 11.14 -3.97 -0.76
CA LEU A 61 9.81 -3.37 -0.61
C LEU A 61 8.68 -4.41 -0.56
N THR A 62 8.89 -5.55 -1.20
CA THR A 62 7.94 -6.68 -1.23
C THR A 62 8.25 -7.77 -0.20
N GLY A 63 9.22 -7.55 0.69
CA GLY A 63 9.57 -8.45 1.79
C GLY A 63 10.59 -9.54 1.43
N MET A 64 11.15 -9.52 0.22
CA MET A 64 12.25 -10.39 -0.19
C MET A 64 13.60 -9.73 0.12
N GLY A 65 14.68 -10.51 0.20
CA GLY A 65 16.03 -9.95 0.36
C GLY A 65 16.55 -9.28 -0.91
N PRO A 66 17.67 -8.54 -0.82
CA PRO A 66 18.37 -8.05 -2.01
C PRO A 66 18.91 -9.22 -2.86
N VAL A 67 18.93 -9.06 -4.19
CA VAL A 67 19.53 -10.02 -5.12
C VAL A 67 21.05 -9.90 -5.09
N ASP A 68 21.52 -8.66 -5.11
CA ASP A 68 22.94 -8.36 -5.21
C ASP A 68 23.62 -8.43 -3.85
N ARG A 69 24.88 -8.84 -3.87
CA ARG A 69 25.71 -8.92 -2.66
C ARG A 69 26.05 -7.51 -2.19
N LEU A 70 25.79 -7.24 -0.91
CA LEU A 70 26.16 -5.99 -0.26
C LEU A 70 27.58 -6.10 0.29
N GLU A 71 28.54 -5.50 -0.41
CA GLU A 71 29.97 -5.63 -0.07
C GLU A 71 30.39 -4.77 1.13
N THR A 72 29.75 -3.61 1.33
CA THR A 72 30.11 -2.65 2.38
C THR A 72 29.17 -2.73 3.58
N ASP A 73 29.69 -2.44 4.77
CA ASP A 73 28.87 -2.40 5.99
C ASP A 73 27.84 -1.26 5.93
N THR A 74 28.16 -0.14 5.28
CA THR A 74 27.22 0.95 5.00
C THR A 74 26.02 0.46 4.19
N ALA A 75 26.24 -0.33 3.14
CA ALA A 75 25.16 -0.89 2.33
C ALA A 75 24.29 -1.87 3.14
N LYS A 76 24.90 -2.70 3.99
CA LYS A 76 24.16 -3.64 4.86
C LYS A 76 23.30 -2.93 5.90
N ILE A 77 23.84 -1.87 6.52
CA ILE A 77 23.10 -1.04 7.48
C ILE A 77 21.92 -0.35 6.77
N PHE A 78 22.17 0.23 5.59
CA PHE A 78 21.11 0.82 4.78
C PHE A 78 20.01 -0.18 4.45
N ALA A 79 20.37 -1.36 3.92
CA ALA A 79 19.40 -2.39 3.55
C ALA A 79 18.59 -2.88 4.77
N SER A 80 19.20 -2.93 5.95
CA SER A 80 18.54 -3.32 7.19
C SER A 80 17.52 -2.28 7.68
N ILE A 81 17.87 -0.99 7.61
CA ILE A 81 16.93 0.10 7.94
C ILE A 81 15.82 0.16 6.90
N TYR A 82 16.20 0.06 5.62
CA TYR A 82 15.27 0.11 4.49
C TYR A 82 14.28 -1.06 4.52
N SER A 83 14.66 -2.25 4.97
CA SER A 83 13.75 -3.40 5.06
C SER A 83 12.67 -3.24 6.12
N ILE A 84 13.01 -2.68 7.29
CA ILE A 84 12.03 -2.36 8.34
C ILE A 84 11.07 -1.28 7.83
N PHE A 85 11.61 -0.19 7.28
CA PHE A 85 10.82 0.89 6.69
C PHE A 85 9.89 0.37 5.59
N SER A 86 10.43 -0.42 4.68
CA SER A 86 9.71 -1.05 3.57
C SER A 86 8.57 -1.93 4.03
N GLY A 87 8.79 -2.77 5.05
CA GLY A 87 7.73 -3.60 5.61
C GLY A 87 6.55 -2.78 6.14
N VAL A 88 6.82 -1.68 6.85
CA VAL A 88 5.77 -0.77 7.34
C VAL A 88 5.05 -0.08 6.18
N ILE A 89 5.78 0.42 5.18
CA ILE A 89 5.21 1.05 3.98
C ILE A 89 4.33 0.08 3.20
N PHE A 90 4.78 -1.17 2.99
CA PHE A 90 4.02 -2.17 2.26
C PHE A 90 2.68 -2.46 2.94
N LEU A 91 2.70 -2.73 4.25
CA LEU A 91 1.49 -2.95 5.03
C LEU A 91 0.57 -1.73 5.03
N THR A 92 1.14 -0.53 5.16
CA THR A 92 0.38 0.74 5.13
C THR A 92 -0.27 0.94 3.76
N THR A 93 0.45 0.65 2.67
CA THR A 93 -0.08 0.73 1.31
C THR A 93 -1.28 -0.18 1.13
N VAL A 94 -1.17 -1.45 1.56
CA VAL A 94 -2.26 -2.43 1.50
C VAL A 94 -3.46 -1.94 2.32
N ALA A 95 -3.23 -1.43 3.53
CA ALA A 95 -4.29 -0.90 4.38
C ALA A 95 -5.01 0.31 3.76
N VAL A 96 -4.26 1.26 3.19
CA VAL A 96 -4.82 2.43 2.49
C VAL A 96 -5.63 2.00 1.27
N PHE A 97 -5.10 1.07 0.47
CA PHE A 97 -5.79 0.56 -0.71
C PHE A 97 -7.11 -0.16 -0.35
N LEU A 98 -7.09 -0.99 0.70
CA LEU A 98 -8.26 -1.77 1.13
C LEU A 98 -9.25 -0.97 1.98
N SER A 99 -8.85 0.18 2.54
CA SER A 99 -9.70 1.04 3.38
C SER A 99 -11.12 1.25 2.83
N PRO A 100 -11.35 1.74 1.59
CA PRO A 100 -12.70 1.96 1.06
C PRO A 100 -13.51 0.66 0.92
N LEU A 101 -12.87 -0.48 0.70
CA LEU A 101 -13.52 -1.78 0.64
C LEU A 101 -13.95 -2.24 2.04
N VAL A 102 -13.02 -2.20 2.99
CA VAL A 102 -13.26 -2.61 4.39
C VAL A 102 -14.35 -1.74 5.02
N HIS A 103 -14.29 -0.42 4.85
CA HIS A 103 -15.35 0.48 5.35
C HIS A 103 -16.72 0.15 4.75
N ARG A 104 -16.78 -0.21 3.46
CA ARG A 104 -18.04 -0.62 2.81
C ARG A 104 -18.56 -1.95 3.35
N LEU A 105 -17.68 -2.95 3.51
CA LEU A 105 -18.06 -4.26 4.05
C LEU A 105 -18.56 -4.15 5.49
N LEU A 106 -17.85 -3.39 6.34
CA LEU A 106 -18.27 -3.14 7.72
C LEU A 106 -19.62 -2.43 7.79
N HIS A 107 -19.85 -1.44 6.92
CA HIS A 107 -21.16 -0.78 6.84
C HIS A 107 -22.27 -1.75 6.38
N LEU A 108 -21.98 -2.66 5.45
CA LEU A 108 -22.96 -3.67 5.01
C LEU A 108 -23.30 -4.66 6.13
N LEU A 109 -22.30 -5.11 6.89
CA LEU A 109 -22.48 -6.05 8.01
C LEU A 109 -23.16 -5.41 9.23
N HIS A 110 -22.87 -4.14 9.54
CA HIS A 110 -23.52 -3.44 10.66
C HIS A 110 -24.96 -3.01 10.35
N VAL A 111 -25.36 -2.90 9.09
CA VAL A 111 -26.76 -2.65 8.71
C VAL A 111 -27.64 -3.87 9.00
N GLU A 112 -27.07 -5.07 9.11
CA GLU A 112 -27.81 -6.29 9.43
C GLU A 112 -28.14 -6.43 10.94
N ASN A 113 -27.43 -5.71 11.81
CA ASN A 113 -27.61 -5.77 13.27
C ASN A 113 -28.45 -4.60 13.84
N GLY A 114 -29.10 -3.81 12.98
CA GLY A 114 -29.81 -2.57 13.34
C GLY A 114 -31.30 -2.54 13.03
N GLU A 115 -31.93 -3.68 12.73
CA GLU A 115 -33.39 -3.81 12.61
C GLU A 115 -33.96 -4.73 13.71
N GLU A 116 -33.62 -4.52 14.98
CA GLU A 116 -34.43 -5.00 16.11
C GLU A 116 -34.45 -3.95 17.24
N SER A 117 -35.51 -3.13 17.23
CA SER A 117 -36.23 -2.49 18.36
C SER A 117 -36.67 -1.07 18.03
#